data_AF-A0A3D5P538-F1
#
_entry.id   AF-A0A3D5P538-F1
#
_cell.length_a   1.000
_cell.length_b   1.000
_cell.length_c   1.000
_cell.angle_alpha   90.00
_cell.angle_beta   90.00
_cell.angle_gamma   90.00
#
_symmetry.space_group_name_H-M   'P 1'
#
loop_
_entity.id
_entity.type
_entity.pdbx_description
1 polymer ?
#
loop_
_entity_poly.entity_id
_entity_poly.type
_entity_poly.pdbx_seq_one_letter_code
_entity_poly.pdbx_strand_id
1 'polypeptide(L)'
;MNIDRKQFTKIAGAGAAAMAVAWQQACVQVANSGEVSTETVRMLLNVQGQGGFYEEPEELERLRRAVTSSVRISQQLRSYPLDGDEQPLTIFRRD
;
A
#
# COMPACT_ATOMS: atom_id res chain seq x y z
N MET A 1 16.29 13.38 -20.21
CA MET A 1 16.97 13.18 -18.90
C MET A 1 17.26 11.70 -18.77
N ASN A 2 18.53 11.27 -18.85
CA ASN A 2 18.90 9.85 -18.79
C ASN A 2 19.17 9.48 -17.33
N ILE A 3 18.29 8.68 -16.73
CA ILE A 3 18.45 8.16 -15.37
C ILE A 3 19.30 6.89 -15.45
N ASP A 4 20.46 6.88 -14.80
CA ASP A 4 21.29 5.67 -14.64
C ASP A 4 20.59 4.67 -13.70
N ARG A 5 20.77 3.36 -13.95
CA ARG A 5 20.30 2.25 -13.12
C ARG A 5 20.54 2.47 -11.61
N LYS A 6 21.69 3.00 -11.17
CA LYS A 6 21.93 3.30 -9.75
C LYS A 6 21.01 4.41 -9.21
N GLN A 7 20.74 5.43 -10.02
CA GLN A 7 19.82 6.50 -9.67
C GLN A 7 18.37 5.98 -9.65
N PHE A 8 18.00 5.11 -10.60
CA PHE A 8 16.70 4.46 -10.60
C PHE A 8 16.50 3.59 -9.35
N THR A 9 17.47 2.74 -8.99
CA THR A 9 17.37 1.91 -7.77
C THR A 9 17.27 2.75 -6.50
N LYS A 10 17.97 3.89 -6.43
CA LYS A 10 17.90 4.81 -5.30
C LYS A 10 16.54 5.49 -5.20
N ILE A 11 15.97 5.92 -6.33
CA ILE A 11 14.64 6.54 -6.41
C ILE A 11 13.55 5.51 -6.11
N ALA A 12 13.62 4.33 -6.72
CA ALA A 12 12.68 3.23 -6.50
C ALA A 12 12.73 2.72 -5.05
N GLY A 13 13.92 2.62 -4.46
CA GLY A 13 14.10 2.23 -3.06
C GLY A 13 13.56 3.28 -2.09
N ALA A 14 13.79 4.57 -2.35
CA ALA A 14 13.23 5.66 -1.56
C ALA A 14 11.69 5.72 -1.69
N GLY A 15 11.15 5.52 -2.90
CA GLY A 15 9.72 5.42 -3.14
C GLY A 15 9.08 4.22 -2.43
N ALA A 16 9.75 3.06 -2.43
CA ALA A 16 9.29 1.88 -1.72
C ALA A 16 9.26 2.08 -0.19
N ALA A 17 10.28 2.74 0.38
CA ALA A 17 10.32 3.07 1.80
C ALA A 17 9.21 4.07 2.18
N ALA A 18 9.03 5.12 1.39
CA ALA A 18 7.95 6.09 1.60
C ALA A 18 6.57 5.43 1.49
N MET A 19 6.40 4.48 0.57
CA MET A 19 5.16 3.69 0.40
C MET A 19 4.90 2.85 1.64
N ALA A 20 5.91 2.14 2.15
CA ALA A 20 5.78 1.32 3.35
C ALA A 20 5.37 2.16 4.57
N VAL A 21 5.95 3.36 4.73
CA VAL A 21 5.59 4.28 5.81
C VAL A 21 4.16 4.79 5.67
N ALA A 22 3.77 5.25 4.48
CA ALA A 22 2.40 5.71 4.23
C ALA A 22 1.36 4.59 4.43
N TRP A 23 1.70 3.37 4.02
CA TRP A 23 0.85 2.20 4.24
C TRP A 23 0.73 1.84 5.72
N GLN A 24 1.83 1.91 6.47
CA GLN A 24 1.80 1.69 7.92
C GLN A 24 0.95 2.74 8.63
N GLN A 25 0.99 4.00 8.20
CA GLN A 25 0.11 5.04 8.72
C GLN A 25 -1.36 4.72 8.46
N ALA A 26 -1.71 4.24 7.27
CA ALA A 26 -3.07 3.78 6.96
C ALA A 26 -3.51 2.62 7.88
N CYS A 27 -2.61 1.67 8.16
CA CYS A 27 -2.87 0.57 9.09
C CYS A 27 -3.17 1.07 10.51
N VAL A 28 -2.39 2.03 11.02
CA VAL A 28 -2.59 2.63 12.33
C VAL A 28 -3.91 3.40 12.40
N GLN A 29 -4.25 4.15 11.35
CA GLN A 29 -5.53 4.88 11.29
C GLN A 29 -6.72 3.93 11.32
N VAL A 30 -6.72 2.86 10.52
CA VAL A 30 -7.80 1.87 10.56
C VAL A 30 -7.90 1.21 11.93
N ALA A 31 -6.78 0.92 12.59
CA ALA A 31 -6.80 0.36 13.94
C ALA A 31 -7.40 1.31 14.99
N ASN A 32 -7.16 2.63 14.86
CA ASN A 32 -7.58 3.62 15.85
C ASN A 32 -8.98 4.20 15.60
N SER A 33 -9.30 4.52 14.35
CA SER A 33 -10.54 5.22 13.95
C SER A 33 -11.43 4.40 13.02
N GLY A 34 -11.00 3.21 12.60
CA GLY A 34 -11.73 2.36 11.67
C GLY A 34 -11.62 2.81 10.21
N GLU A 35 -11.06 3.98 9.93
CA GLU A 35 -11.02 4.61 8.61
C GLU A 35 -9.68 5.29 8.33
N VAL A 36 -9.27 5.30 7.07
CA VAL A 36 -8.09 6.04 6.60
C VAL A 36 -8.47 7.49 6.31
N SER A 37 -7.56 8.43 6.59
CA SER A 37 -7.75 9.85 6.30
C SER A 37 -7.44 10.18 4.84
N THR A 38 -8.06 11.24 4.33
CA THR A 38 -7.85 11.74 2.96
C THR A 38 -6.38 12.13 2.72
N GLU A 39 -5.70 12.68 3.72
CA GLU A 39 -4.29 13.06 3.66
C GLU A 39 -3.39 11.83 3.47
N THR A 40 -3.69 10.74 4.17
CA THR A 40 -2.95 9.49 4.04
C THR A 40 -3.16 8.86 2.66
N VAL A 41 -4.37 8.93 2.10
CA VAL A 41 -4.64 8.50 0.72
C VAL A 41 -3.84 9.35 -0.29
N ARG A 42 -3.82 10.67 -0.11
CA ARG A 42 -3.02 11.57 -0.97
C ARG A 42 -1.52 11.27 -0.86
N MET A 43 -1.03 10.95 0.34
CA MET A 43 0.36 10.53 0.52
C MET A 43 0.68 9.25 -0.26
N LEU A 44 -0.19 8.24 -0.19
CA LEU A 44 -0.04 6.99 -0.96
C LEU A 44 -0.01 7.26 -2.48
N LEU A 45 -0.91 8.11 -2.98
CA LEU A 45 -0.93 8.52 -4.39
C LEU A 45 0.33 9.27 -4.81
N ASN A 46 0.78 10.21 -3.98
CA ASN A 46 1.97 11.01 -4.25
C ASN A 46 3.23 10.15 -4.36
N VAL A 47 3.37 9.12 -3.51
CA VAL A 47 4.49 8.18 -3.58
C VAL A 47 4.49 7.37 -4.88
N GLN A 48 3.32 7.11 -5.46
CA GLN A 48 3.18 6.43 -6.76
C GLN A 48 3.38 7.37 -7.96
N GLY A 49 3.61 8.67 -7.73
CA GLY A 49 3.65 9.69 -8.78
C GLY A 49 2.28 10.03 -9.35
N GLN A 50 1.19 9.68 -8.66
CA GLN A 50 -0.19 9.78 -9.13
C GLN A 50 -1.03 10.84 -8.40
N GLY A 51 -0.40 11.88 -7.83
CA GLY A 51 -1.11 12.91 -7.04
C GLY A 51 -2.28 13.61 -7.74
N GLY A 52 -2.28 13.67 -9.09
CA GLY A 52 -3.31 14.35 -9.89
C GLY A 52 -4.37 13.44 -10.54
N PHE A 53 -4.39 12.13 -10.26
CA PHE A 53 -5.37 11.23 -10.90
C PHE A 53 -6.74 11.20 -10.21
N TYR A 54 -6.84 11.71 -8.97
CA TYR A 54 -8.06 11.68 -8.16
C TYR A 54 -8.35 13.08 -7.59
N GLU A 55 -8.48 14.07 -8.47
CA GLU A 55 -8.79 15.46 -8.09
C GLU A 55 -10.26 15.66 -7.76
N GLU A 56 -11.14 14.82 -8.32
CA GLU A 56 -12.56 14.83 -8.01
C GLU A 56 -12.81 14.32 -6.58
N PRO A 57 -13.51 15.10 -5.72
CA PRO A 57 -13.75 14.71 -4.33
C PRO A 57 -14.44 13.35 -4.17
N GLU A 58 -15.35 13.00 -5.08
CA GLU A 58 -16.05 11.72 -5.04
C GLU A 58 -15.13 10.53 -5.32
N GLU A 59 -14.22 10.68 -6.29
CA GLU A 59 -13.28 9.61 -6.62
C GLU A 59 -12.25 9.41 -5.51
N LEU A 60 -11.80 10.51 -4.89
CA LEU A 60 -10.91 10.45 -3.73
C LEU A 60 -11.58 9.75 -2.54
N GLU A 61 -12.87 10.00 -2.30
CA GLU A 61 -13.64 9.29 -1.27
C GLU A 61 -13.81 7.80 -1.59
N ARG A 62 -14.08 7.44 -2.86
CA ARG A 62 -14.10 6.04 -3.29
C ARG A 62 -12.77 5.36 -3.03
N LEU A 63 -11.67 6.01 -3.37
CA LEU A 63 -10.33 5.50 -3.13
C LEU A 63 -10.06 5.34 -1.63
N ARG A 64 -10.45 6.32 -0.80
CA ARG A 64 -10.31 6.23 0.67
C ARG A 64 -11.04 5.02 1.26
N ARG A 65 -12.25 4.74 0.78
CA ARG A 65 -13.00 3.53 1.17
C ARG A 65 -12.34 2.25 0.70
N ALA A 66 -11.80 2.24 -0.53
CA ALA A 66 -11.08 1.09 -1.07
C ALA A 66 -9.79 0.80 -0.28
N VAL A 67 -8.99 1.83 0.04
CA VAL A 67 -7.78 1.70 0.88
C VAL A 67 -8.14 1.20 2.27
N THR A 68 -9.17 1.77 2.90
CA THR A 68 -9.67 1.30 4.21
C THR A 68 -10.04 -0.19 4.16
N SER A 69 -10.77 -0.61 3.13
CA SER A 69 -11.17 -2.01 2.95
C SER A 69 -9.97 -2.93 2.75
N SER A 70 -9.00 -2.50 1.94
CA SER A 70 -7.76 -3.26 1.69
C SER A 70 -6.93 -3.46 2.95
N VAL A 71 -6.82 -2.42 3.80
CA VAL A 71 -6.14 -2.53 5.11
C VAL A 71 -6.86 -3.55 6.00
N ARG A 72 -8.21 -3.50 6.08
CA ARG A 72 -8.99 -4.46 6.88
C ARG A 72 -8.79 -5.90 6.40
N ILE A 73 -8.87 -6.13 5.09
CA ILE A 73 -8.62 -7.44 4.49
C ILE A 73 -7.20 -7.91 4.83
N SER A 74 -6.21 -7.03 4.70
CA SER A 74 -4.82 -7.35 5.03
C SER A 74 -4.63 -7.74 6.49
N GLN A 75 -5.32 -7.05 7.41
CA GLN A 75 -5.31 -7.38 8.84
C GLN A 75 -5.97 -8.74 9.10
N GLN A 76 -7.12 -9.01 8.49
CA GLN A 76 -7.82 -10.29 8.60
C GLN A 76 -6.96 -11.45 8.09
N LEU A 77 -6.36 -11.30 6.91
CA LEU A 77 -5.46 -12.31 6.34
C LEU A 77 -4.25 -12.58 7.23
N ARG A 78 -3.65 -11.56 7.86
CA ARG A 78 -2.53 -11.73 8.79
C ARG A 78 -2.93 -12.38 10.11
N SER A 79 -4.18 -12.22 10.53
CA SER A 79 -4.70 -12.87 11.73
C SER A 79 -5.18 -14.29 11.50
N TYR A 80 -5.27 -14.72 10.22
CA TYR A 80 -5.71 -16.07 9.90
C TYR A 80 -4.68 -17.08 10.42
N PRO A 81 -5.09 -18.05 11.25
CA PRO A 81 -4.19 -19.07 11.75
C PRO A 81 -3.80 -20.00 10.61
N LEU A 82 -2.52 -20.04 10.28
CA LEU A 82 -1.94 -21.02 9.36
C LEU A 82 -1.33 -22.15 10.16
N ASP A 83 -1.53 -23.39 9.70
CA ASP A 83 -0.77 -24.52 10.24
C ASP A 83 0.69 -24.40 9.75
N GLY A 84 1.65 -24.75 10.61
CA GLY A 84 3.08 -24.66 10.29
C GLY A 84 3.49 -25.56 9.12
N ASP A 85 2.70 -26.62 8.89
CA ASP A 85 2.91 -27.59 7.81
C ASP A 85 2.05 -27.30 6.57
N GLU A 86 1.24 -26.22 6.58
CA GLU A 86 0.36 -25.87 5.46
C GLU A 86 1.18 -25.36 4.27
N GLN A 87 1.19 -26.14 3.19
CA GLN A 87 1.91 -25.79 1.96
C GLN A 87 1.14 -24.77 1.13
N PRO A 88 1.82 -23.80 0.51
CA PRO A 88 1.17 -22.88 -0.42
C PRO A 88 0.63 -23.64 -1.64
N LEU A 89 -0.53 -23.22 -2.14
CA LEU A 89 -1.21 -23.83 -3.28
C LEU A 89 -0.33 -23.88 -4.55
N THR A 90 0.51 -22.88 -4.74
CA THR A 90 1.41 -22.75 -5.89
C THR A 90 2.83 -22.51 -5.41
N ILE A 91 3.75 -23.37 -5.83
CA ILE A 91 5.18 -23.24 -5.56
C ILE A 91 5.89 -22.95 -6.88
N PHE A 92 6.52 -21.78 -7.00
CA PHE A 92 7.38 -21.47 -8.12
C PHE A 92 8.78 -22.04 -7.87
N ARG A 93 9.23 -22.94 -8.74
CA ARG A 93 10.61 -23.44 -8.77
C ARG A 93 11.34 -22.84 -9.94
N ARG A 94 12.65 -22.66 -9.76
CA ARG A 94 13.56 -22.18 -10.77
C ARG A 94 14.48 -23.35 -11.08
N ASP A 95 14.24 -23.99 -12.21
CA ASP A 95 15.03 -25.10 -12.72
C ASP A 95 16.39 -24.61 -13.26
#